data_AF-A0A6P6XM94-F1
#
_entry.id   AF-A0A6P6XM94-F1
#
_cell.length_a   1.000
_cell.length_b   1.000
_cell.length_c   1.000
_cell.angle_alpha   90.00
_cell.angle_beta   90.00
_cell.angle_gamma   90.00
#
_symmetry.space_group_name_H-M   'P 1'
#
loop_
_entity.id
_entity.type
_entity.pdbx_description
1 polymer ?
#
loop_
_entity_poly.entity_id
_entity_poly.type
_entity_poly.pdbx_seq_one_letter_code
_entity_poly.pdbx_strand_id
1 'polypeptide(L)'
;MLCATYLASSIFSNKALTMVPYPVQLTVKTVKSLPIIIGGRLFFGQKHKIEDYLYAGIITFSLLLYQSPKIFKNNIDTGSPVGYLLLAIALCCDAFTGPRQDVYTSRYNLNFIDLMLMVNLPSCLLSGILLLLLNGLQPIWAMIEAGPRFALMLTIFLLTGSIGQMFIVRTLRSLGSLKLTLITTCRKFITILMSLMVYKHKLLFIQWLSICILLSTTLVKPVVKNLKTKNKSLKRFS
;
A
#
# COMPACT_ATOMS: atom_id res chain seq x y z
N MET A 1 -7.66 11.54 15.57
CA MET A 1 -6.75 11.99 14.48
C MET A 1 -6.28 10.84 13.59
N LEU A 2 -5.71 9.76 14.13
CA LEU A 2 -5.20 8.62 13.33
C LEU A 2 -6.25 7.98 12.41
N CYS A 3 -7.46 7.72 12.93
CA CYS A 3 -8.54 7.09 12.16
C CYS A 3 -9.03 8.01 11.03
N ALA A 4 -9.02 9.34 11.24
CA ALA A 4 -9.42 10.31 10.23
C ALA A 4 -8.42 10.36 9.07
N THR A 5 -7.10 10.33 9.33
CA THR A 5 -6.09 10.29 8.26
C THR A 5 -6.11 8.97 7.50
N TYR A 6 -6.36 7.85 8.19
CA TYR A 6 -6.53 6.54 7.58
C TYR A 6 -7.75 6.49 6.63
N LEU A 7 -8.88 7.04 7.08
CA LEU A 7 -10.10 7.12 6.28
C LEU A 7 -9.94 8.05 5.08
N ALA A 8 -9.36 9.24 5.28
CA ALA A 8 -9.09 10.17 4.20
C ALA A 8 -8.24 9.51 3.10
N SER A 9 -7.14 8.84 3.48
CA SER A 9 -6.31 8.08 2.55
C SER A 9 -7.12 7.04 1.76
N SER A 10 -7.98 6.29 2.46
CA SER A 10 -8.82 5.24 1.84
C SER A 10 -9.84 5.81 0.85
N ILE A 11 -10.51 6.92 1.20
CA ILE A 11 -11.49 7.59 0.34
C ILE A 11 -10.82 8.15 -0.91
N PHE A 12 -9.72 8.90 -0.75
CA PHE A 12 -9.00 9.48 -1.89
C PHE A 12 -8.39 8.41 -2.79
N SER A 13 -7.81 7.35 -2.21
CA SER A 13 -7.29 6.23 -3.01
C SER A 13 -8.39 5.49 -3.76
N ASN A 14 -9.58 5.35 -3.20
CA ASN A 14 -10.69 4.68 -3.89
C ASN A 14 -11.27 5.56 -4.99
N LYS A 15 -11.40 6.87 -4.76
CA LYS A 15 -11.87 7.81 -5.78
C LYS A 15 -10.86 7.97 -6.92
N ALA A 16 -9.57 7.79 -6.67
CA ALA A 16 -8.55 7.77 -7.72
C ALA A 16 -8.64 6.56 -8.66
N LEU A 17 -9.22 5.42 -8.24
CA LEU A 17 -9.38 4.23 -9.09
C LEU A 17 -10.21 4.51 -10.35
N THR A 18 -11.15 5.45 -10.27
CA THR A 18 -12.04 5.78 -11.40
C THR A 18 -11.39 6.75 -12.39
N MET A 19 -10.31 7.42 -11.99
CA MET A 19 -9.67 8.50 -12.74
C MET A 19 -8.28 8.15 -13.27
N VAL A 20 -7.67 7.06 -12.76
CA VAL A 20 -6.31 6.65 -13.07
C VAL A 20 -6.29 5.18 -13.47
N PRO A 21 -5.52 4.79 -14.51
CA PRO A 21 -5.39 3.39 -14.89
C PRO A 21 -4.90 2.53 -13.73
N TYR A 22 -5.50 1.35 -13.56
CA TYR A 22 -5.16 0.40 -12.51
C TYR A 22 -3.65 0.08 -12.39
N PRO A 23 -2.88 -0.11 -13.49
CA PRO A 23 -1.44 -0.34 -13.40
C PRO A 23 -0.66 0.82 -12.76
N VAL A 24 -1.05 2.07 -13.06
CA VAL A 24 -0.43 3.28 -12.51
C VAL A 24 -0.68 3.36 -11.01
N GLN A 25 -1.90 3.04 -10.57
CA GLN A 25 -2.22 3.06 -9.14
C GLN A 25 -1.48 1.98 -8.33
N LEU A 26 -1.28 0.79 -8.90
CA LEU A 26 -0.46 -0.26 -8.28
C LEU A 26 0.98 0.22 -8.06
N THR A 27 1.57 0.90 -9.05
CA THR A 27 2.89 1.54 -8.97
C THR A 27 2.93 2.59 -7.86
N VAL A 28 1.95 3.49 -7.80
CA VAL A 28 1.89 4.53 -6.75
C VAL A 28 1.75 3.93 -5.34
N LYS A 29 0.92 2.89 -5.17
CA LYS A 29 0.80 2.14 -3.90
C LYS A 29 2.09 1.42 -3.49
N THR A 30 3.04 1.20 -4.39
CA THR A 30 4.38 0.69 -4.04
C THR A 30 5.34 1.80 -3.62
N VAL A 31 5.23 3.00 -4.21
CA VAL A 31 6.03 4.18 -3.85
C VAL A 31 5.75 4.66 -2.42
N LYS A 32 4.55 4.38 -1.88
CA LYS A 32 4.11 4.88 -0.56
C LYS A 32 5.05 4.61 0.61
N SER A 33 5.92 3.59 0.53
CA SER A 33 6.93 3.33 1.56
C SER A 33 7.92 4.49 1.73
N LEU A 34 8.23 5.23 0.66
CA LEU A 34 9.17 6.35 0.71
C LEU A 34 8.60 7.55 1.48
N PRO A 35 7.40 8.08 1.15
CA PRO A 35 6.73 9.09 1.97
C PRO A 35 6.59 8.71 3.44
N ILE A 36 6.28 7.44 3.74
CA ILE A 36 6.13 6.95 5.13
C ILE A 36 7.44 7.06 5.92
N ILE A 37 8.57 6.66 5.33
CA ILE A 37 9.88 6.73 6.00
C ILE A 37 10.30 8.18 6.24
N ILE A 38 10.12 9.04 5.22
CA ILE A 38 10.45 10.47 5.30
C ILE A 38 9.54 11.16 6.33
N GLY A 39 8.23 10.92 6.26
CA GLY A 39 7.25 11.46 7.19
C GLY A 39 7.49 11.01 8.63
N GLY A 40 7.89 9.76 8.84
CA GLY A 40 8.25 9.23 10.16
C GLY A 40 9.43 9.95 10.80
N ARG A 41 10.46 10.29 10.01
CA ARG A 41 11.60 11.07 10.51
C ARG A 41 11.25 12.54 10.77
N LEU A 42 10.54 13.17 9.84
CA LEU A 42 10.26 14.61 9.90
C LEU A 42 9.26 14.97 11.01
N PHE A 43 8.21 14.16 11.19
CA PHE A 43 7.11 14.48 12.12
C PHE A 43 7.14 13.72 13.45
N PHE A 44 7.74 12.53 13.48
CA PHE A 44 7.69 11.63 14.65
C PHE A 44 9.06 11.27 15.21
N GLY A 45 10.14 11.90 14.71
CA GLY A 45 11.50 11.71 15.21
C GLY A 45 12.04 10.29 15.04
N GLN A 46 11.43 9.47 14.18
CA GLN A 46 11.86 8.09 13.98
C GLN A 46 13.23 8.04 13.30
N LYS A 47 14.19 7.36 13.93
CA LYS A 47 15.54 7.16 13.38
C LYS A 47 15.54 5.93 12.46
N HIS A 48 15.41 6.19 11.15
CA HIS A 48 15.61 5.18 10.10
C HIS A 48 17.07 5.18 9.63
N LYS A 49 17.61 4.00 9.28
CA LYS A 49 18.98 3.89 8.76
C LYS A 49 19.05 4.45 7.35
N ILE A 50 20.20 4.98 6.95
CA ILE A 50 20.45 5.51 5.59
C ILE A 50 20.11 4.47 4.51
N GLU A 51 20.33 3.19 4.80
CA GLU A 51 19.99 2.07 3.91
C GLU A 51 18.50 2.02 3.57
N ASP A 52 17.62 2.31 4.53
CA ASP A 52 16.19 2.31 4.29
C ASP A 52 15.76 3.42 3.31
N TYR A 53 16.46 4.56 3.31
CA TYR A 53 16.27 5.64 2.34
C TYR A 53 16.80 5.25 0.96
N LEU A 54 17.97 4.62 0.88
CA LEU A 54 18.54 4.15 -0.40
C LEU A 54 17.64 3.10 -1.05
N TYR A 55 17.17 2.11 -0.29
CA TYR A 55 16.23 1.10 -0.80
C TYR A 55 14.92 1.73 -1.29
N ALA A 56 14.37 2.66 -0.53
CA ALA A 56 13.16 3.37 -0.93
C ALA A 56 13.39 4.20 -2.21
N GLY A 57 14.52 4.89 -2.31
CA GLY A 57 14.92 5.68 -3.47
C GLY A 57 15.06 4.83 -4.74
N ILE A 58 15.76 3.69 -4.66
CA ILE A 58 15.92 2.76 -5.79
C ILE A 58 14.56 2.22 -6.25
N ILE A 59 13.69 1.83 -5.32
CA ILE A 59 12.32 1.39 -5.64
C ILE A 59 11.56 2.49 -6.38
N THR A 60 11.61 3.74 -5.90
CA THR A 60 10.93 4.86 -6.57
C THR A 60 11.50 5.17 -7.94
N PHE A 61 12.82 5.17 -8.10
CA PHE A 61 13.48 5.40 -9.38
C PHE A 61 13.12 4.33 -10.40
N SER A 62 13.13 3.06 -9.99
CA SER A 62 12.75 1.93 -10.84
C SER A 62 11.29 2.02 -11.30
N LEU A 63 10.39 2.53 -10.46
CA LEU A 63 8.99 2.75 -10.82
C LEU A 63 8.80 3.94 -11.78
N LEU A 64 9.61 5.00 -11.63
CA LEU A 64 9.64 6.11 -12.58
C LEU A 64 10.14 5.66 -13.96
N LEU A 65 11.20 4.84 -14.00
CA LEU A 65 11.69 4.24 -15.24
C LEU A 65 10.62 3.38 -15.92
N TYR A 66 9.82 2.64 -15.15
CA TYR A 66 8.72 1.83 -15.69
C TYR A 66 7.61 2.68 -16.34
N GLN A 67 7.31 3.86 -15.78
CA GLN A 67 6.31 4.79 -16.31
C GLN A 67 6.82 5.66 -17.47
N SER A 68 8.14 5.86 -17.59
CA SER A 68 8.74 6.72 -18.62
C SER A 68 8.23 6.46 -20.05
N PRO A 69 8.09 5.21 -20.56
CA PRO A 69 7.74 5.01 -21.96
C PRO A 69 6.27 5.35 -22.24
N LYS A 70 5.42 5.35 -21.21
CA LYS A 70 4.01 5.74 -21.33
C LYS A 70 3.85 7.26 -21.36
N ILE A 71 4.73 7.97 -20.65
CA ILE A 71 4.77 9.44 -20.62
C ILE A 71 5.30 10.00 -21.95
N PHE A 72 6.35 9.39 -22.51
CA PHE A 72 6.98 9.90 -23.74
C PHE A 72 6.22 9.57 -25.04
N LYS A 73 5.34 8.55 -25.07
CA LYS A 73 4.70 8.11 -26.33
C LYS A 73 3.38 8.81 -26.68
N ASN A 74 2.94 9.78 -25.87
CA ASN A 74 1.73 10.62 -26.05
C ASN A 74 0.43 9.89 -26.44
N ASN A 75 0.38 8.57 -26.30
CA ASN A 75 -0.72 7.75 -26.79
C ASN A 75 -1.21 6.84 -25.65
N ILE A 76 -2.49 7.05 -25.33
CA ILE A 76 -3.41 6.19 -24.57
C ILE A 76 -3.35 6.36 -23.04
N ASP A 77 -4.47 6.87 -22.51
CA ASP A 77 -4.91 6.91 -21.10
C ASP A 77 -3.92 7.49 -20.09
N THR A 78 -3.43 8.71 -20.33
CA THR A 78 -2.90 9.53 -19.23
C THR A 78 -4.08 9.87 -18.33
N GLY A 79 -4.23 9.12 -17.23
CA GLY A 79 -5.28 9.36 -16.24
C GLY A 79 -5.45 10.84 -15.86
N SER A 80 -6.62 11.22 -15.37
CA SER A 80 -6.92 12.61 -15.08
C SER A 80 -5.88 13.21 -14.11
N PRO A 81 -5.38 14.44 -14.33
CA PRO A 81 -4.46 15.12 -13.41
C PRO A 81 -5.05 15.22 -11.99
N VAL A 82 -6.38 15.31 -11.90
CA VAL A 82 -7.11 15.27 -10.63
C VAL A 82 -6.92 13.94 -9.92
N GLY A 83 -6.94 12.82 -10.64
CA GLY A 83 -6.69 11.49 -10.08
C GLY A 83 -5.27 11.34 -9.51
N TYR A 84 -4.27 11.89 -10.20
CA TYR A 84 -2.89 11.94 -9.69
C TYR A 84 -2.75 12.81 -8.44
N LEU A 85 -3.44 13.96 -8.40
CA LEU A 85 -3.48 14.83 -7.24
C LEU A 85 -4.16 14.14 -6.04
N LEU A 86 -5.27 13.42 -6.26
CA LEU A 86 -5.92 12.63 -5.21
C LEU A 86 -5.00 11.52 -4.67
N LEU A 87 -4.24 10.87 -5.54
CA LEU A 87 -3.24 9.89 -5.11
C LEU A 87 -2.13 10.54 -4.27
N ALA A 88 -1.67 11.74 -4.64
CA ALA A 88 -0.68 12.46 -3.86
C ALA A 88 -1.19 12.82 -2.46
N ILE A 89 -2.44 13.31 -2.36
CA ILE A 89 -3.08 13.57 -1.05
C ILE A 89 -3.21 12.28 -0.23
N ALA A 90 -3.66 11.18 -0.86
CA ALA A 90 -3.77 9.90 -0.18
C ALA A 90 -2.41 9.42 0.35
N LEU A 91 -1.34 9.57 -0.43
CA LEU A 91 0.03 9.24 -0.02
C LEU A 91 0.51 10.09 1.14
N CYS A 92 0.20 11.40 1.15
CA CYS A 92 0.50 12.27 2.27
C CYS A 92 -0.23 11.81 3.54
N CYS A 93 -1.52 11.47 3.45
CA CYS A 93 -2.27 10.91 4.58
C CYS A 93 -1.69 9.57 5.08
N ASP A 94 -1.28 8.68 4.18
CA ASP A 94 -0.58 7.43 4.52
C ASP A 94 0.77 7.70 5.21
N ALA A 95 1.51 8.74 4.78
CA ALA A 95 2.78 9.15 5.38
C ALA A 95 2.65 9.64 6.83
N PHE A 96 1.48 10.16 7.22
CA PHE A 96 1.17 10.48 8.62
C PHE A 96 0.64 9.29 9.41
N THR A 97 -0.11 8.39 8.75
CA THR A 97 -0.82 7.31 9.44
C THR A 97 0.13 6.19 9.84
N GLY A 98 1.01 5.75 8.94
CA GLY A 98 1.95 4.64 9.19
C GLY A 98 2.88 4.90 10.38
N PRO A 99 3.63 6.02 10.41
CA PRO A 99 4.55 6.29 11.51
C PRO A 99 3.84 6.47 12.86
N ARG A 100 2.63 7.04 12.87
CA ARG A 100 1.82 7.11 14.09
C ARG A 100 1.43 5.72 14.59
N GLN A 101 1.02 4.80 13.71
CA GLN A 101 0.72 3.42 14.08
C GLN A 101 1.94 2.76 14.75
N ASP A 102 3.14 2.94 14.17
CA ASP A 102 4.39 2.41 14.75
C ASP A 102 4.71 3.02 16.13
N VAL A 103 4.47 4.32 16.33
CA VAL A 103 4.63 4.99 17.63
C VAL A 103 3.65 4.44 18.66
N TYR A 104 2.38 4.22 18.30
CA TYR A 104 1.40 3.64 19.22
C TYR A 104 1.75 2.19 19.60
N THR A 105 2.15 1.38 18.62
CA THR A 105 2.58 0.00 18.87
C THR A 105 3.78 -0.06 19.81
N SER A 106 4.79 0.80 19.59
CA SER A 106 6.00 0.83 20.43
C SER A 106 5.77 1.42 21.82
N ARG A 107 4.94 2.45 21.95
CA ARG A 107 4.68 3.11 23.24
C ARG A 107 3.78 2.30 24.17
N TYR A 108 2.80 1.58 23.61
CA TYR A 108 1.80 0.83 24.39
C TYR A 108 1.96 -0.69 24.28
N ASN A 109 3.01 -1.18 23.61
CA ASN A 109 3.27 -2.61 23.38
C ASN A 109 2.03 -3.38 22.86
N LEU A 110 1.27 -2.75 21.98
CA LEU A 110 0.02 -3.31 21.46
C LEU A 110 0.30 -4.52 20.56
N ASN A 111 -0.54 -5.55 20.65
CA ASN A 111 -0.52 -6.59 19.62
C ASN A 111 -1.01 -6.00 18.29
N PHE A 112 -0.54 -6.56 17.18
CA PHE A 112 -1.00 -6.15 15.84
C PHE A 112 -2.51 -6.33 15.64
N ILE A 113 -3.13 -7.31 16.30
CA ILE A 113 -4.59 -7.52 16.25
C ILE A 113 -5.31 -6.37 16.96
N ASP A 114 -4.84 -6.00 18.16
CA ASP A 114 -5.41 -4.92 18.96
C ASP A 114 -5.24 -3.57 18.26
N LEU A 115 -4.07 -3.33 17.66
CA LEU A 115 -3.83 -2.15 16.84
C LEU A 115 -4.81 -2.08 15.67
N MET A 116 -4.98 -3.17 14.92
CA MET A 116 -5.89 -3.20 13.77
C MET A 116 -7.34 -2.98 14.20
N LEU A 117 -7.77 -3.52 15.34
CA LEU A 117 -9.10 -3.28 15.89
C LEU A 117 -9.28 -1.81 16.30
N MET A 118 -8.30 -1.23 16.99
CA MET A 118 -8.32 0.18 17.40
C MET A 118 -8.33 1.17 16.24
N VAL A 119 -7.73 0.81 15.08
CA VAL A 119 -7.80 1.65 13.89
C VAL A 119 -9.08 1.40 13.10
N ASN A 120 -9.45 0.14 12.88
CA ASN A 120 -10.55 -0.21 11.98
C ASN A 120 -11.93 0.04 12.60
N LEU A 121 -12.13 -0.19 13.90
CA LEU A 121 -13.45 -0.02 14.53
C LEU A 121 -13.92 1.44 14.49
N PRO A 122 -13.12 2.44 14.93
CA PRO A 122 -13.53 3.85 14.83
C PRO A 122 -13.57 4.32 13.37
N SER A 123 -12.75 3.75 12.49
CA SER A 123 -12.80 4.07 11.05
C SER A 123 -14.09 3.56 10.42
N CYS A 124 -14.58 2.39 10.80
CA CYS A 124 -15.86 1.86 10.33
C CYS A 124 -17.02 2.78 10.78
N LEU A 125 -17.04 3.16 12.06
CA LEU A 125 -18.05 4.08 12.61
C LEU A 125 -18.04 5.42 11.90
N LEU A 126 -16.86 6.03 11.76
CA LEU A 126 -16.73 7.33 11.10
C LEU A 126 -17.07 7.24 9.60
N SER A 127 -16.74 6.14 8.92
CA SER A 127 -17.16 5.92 7.53
C SER A 127 -18.68 5.77 7.40
N GLY A 128 -19.33 5.12 8.37
CA GLY A 128 -20.79 4.98 8.41
C GLY A 128 -21.49 6.33 8.59
N ILE A 129 -21.00 7.14 9.53
CA ILE A 129 -21.49 8.51 9.74
C ILE A 129 -21.30 9.35 8.47
N LEU A 130 -20.11 9.29 7.85
CA LEU A 130 -19.83 10.06 6.63
C LEU A 130 -20.71 9.63 5.45
N LEU A 131 -20.99 8.32 5.33
CA LEU A 131 -21.90 7.78 4.32
C LEU A 131 -23.32 8.34 4.49
N LEU A 132 -23.84 8.31 5.72
CA LEU A 132 -25.17 8.83 6.05
C LEU A 132 -25.28 10.33 5.79
N LEU A 133 -24.23 11.10 6.11
CA LEU A 133 -24.22 12.55 5.89
C LEU A 133 -24.14 12.93 4.40
N LEU A 134 -23.37 12.20 3.60
CA LEU A 134 -23.12 12.55 2.20
C LEU A 134 -24.15 11.97 1.23
N ASN A 135 -24.57 10.73 1.45
CA ASN A 135 -25.40 9.97 0.50
C ASN A 135 -26.70 9.45 1.14
N GLY A 136 -26.93 9.71 2.42
CA GLY A 136 -28.10 9.18 3.14
C GLY A 136 -28.21 7.66 3.04
N LEU A 137 -29.41 7.18 2.71
CA LEU A 137 -29.71 5.76 2.51
C LEU A 137 -29.63 5.32 1.05
N GLN A 138 -29.27 6.21 0.11
CA GLN A 138 -29.22 5.93 -1.32
C GLN A 138 -28.36 4.71 -1.69
N PRO A 139 -27.17 4.47 -1.07
CA PRO A 139 -26.36 3.29 -1.38
C PRO A 139 -27.04 1.97 -1.00
N ILE A 140 -27.87 1.99 0.05
CA ILE A 140 -28.62 0.81 0.53
C ILE A 140 -29.74 0.50 -0.45
N TRP A 141 -30.47 1.52 -0.91
CA TRP A 141 -31.50 1.36 -1.94
C TRP A 141 -30.93 0.85 -3.26
N ALA A 142 -29.81 1.41 -3.71
CA ALA A 142 -29.10 0.94 -4.90
C ALA A 142 -28.66 -0.54 -4.78
N MET A 143 -28.29 -0.99 -3.58
CA MET A 143 -27.97 -2.39 -3.32
C MET A 143 -29.20 -3.31 -3.42
N ILE A 144 -30.37 -2.83 -2.96
CA ILE A 144 -31.64 -3.55 -3.05
C ILE A 144 -32.10 -3.66 -4.51
N GLU A 145 -32.02 -2.56 -5.27
CA GLU A 145 -32.37 -2.52 -6.70
C GLU A 145 -31.47 -3.41 -7.55
N ALA A 146 -30.18 -3.51 -7.22
CA ALA A 146 -29.23 -4.40 -7.90
C ALA A 146 -29.52 -5.90 -7.68
N GLY A 147 -30.41 -6.23 -6.75
CA GLY A 147 -30.89 -7.59 -6.50
C GLY A 147 -29.95 -8.47 -5.67
N PRO A 148 -30.39 -9.70 -5.32
CA PRO A 148 -29.70 -10.58 -4.38
C PRO A 148 -28.33 -11.07 -4.88
N ARG A 149 -28.11 -11.10 -6.19
CA ARG A 149 -26.82 -11.50 -6.79
C ARG A 149 -25.72 -10.50 -6.46
N PHE A 150 -26.02 -9.19 -6.47
CA PHE A 150 -25.06 -8.17 -6.12
C PHE A 150 -24.68 -8.24 -4.64
N ALA A 151 -25.66 -8.43 -3.75
CA ALA A 151 -25.42 -8.63 -2.32
C ALA A 151 -24.54 -9.87 -2.04
N LEU A 152 -24.75 -10.98 -2.77
CA LEU A 152 -23.87 -12.15 -2.68
C LEU A 152 -22.44 -11.87 -3.14
N MET A 153 -22.24 -11.18 -4.25
CA MET A 153 -20.89 -10.80 -4.70
C MET A 153 -20.18 -9.89 -3.69
N LEU A 154 -20.92 -8.93 -3.12
CA LEU A 154 -20.39 -8.00 -2.12
C LEU A 154 -20.02 -8.71 -0.82
N THR A 155 -20.86 -9.63 -0.32
CA THR A 155 -20.56 -10.43 0.87
C THR A 155 -19.35 -11.33 0.65
N ILE A 156 -19.24 -12.02 -0.48
CA ILE A 156 -18.06 -12.83 -0.83
C ILE A 156 -16.80 -11.95 -0.90
N PHE A 157 -16.89 -10.76 -1.48
CA PHE A 157 -15.78 -9.80 -1.55
C PHE A 157 -15.33 -9.38 -0.15
N LEU A 158 -16.26 -9.04 0.75
CA LEU A 158 -15.97 -8.64 2.12
C LEU A 158 -15.40 -9.78 2.96
N LEU A 159 -15.94 -11.00 2.83
CA LEU A 159 -15.44 -12.18 3.53
C LEU A 159 -14.01 -12.51 3.09
N THR A 160 -13.77 -12.55 1.78
CA THR A 160 -12.43 -12.81 1.23
C THR A 160 -11.44 -11.73 1.64
N GLY A 161 -11.86 -10.46 1.63
CA GLY A 161 -11.06 -9.33 2.10
C GLY A 161 -10.69 -9.46 3.59
N SER A 162 -11.64 -9.84 4.43
CA SER A 162 -11.44 -10.02 5.87
C SER A 162 -10.48 -11.17 6.18
N ILE A 163 -10.66 -12.32 5.51
CA ILE A 163 -9.74 -13.47 5.62
C ILE A 163 -8.33 -13.06 5.19
N GLY A 164 -8.21 -12.33 4.07
CA GLY A 164 -6.93 -11.82 3.59
C GLY A 164 -6.22 -10.90 4.58
N GLN A 165 -6.97 -10.00 5.24
CA GLN A 165 -6.42 -9.13 6.29
C GLN A 165 -5.95 -9.93 7.50
N MET A 166 -6.72 -10.92 7.96
CA MET A 166 -6.31 -11.81 9.05
C MET A 166 -5.02 -12.56 8.72
N PHE A 167 -4.89 -13.06 7.48
CA PHE A 167 -3.66 -13.71 7.02
C PHE A 167 -2.46 -12.76 7.03
N ILE A 168 -2.63 -11.51 6.58
CA ILE A 168 -1.57 -10.49 6.60
C ILE A 168 -1.12 -10.21 8.02
N VAL A 169 -2.05 -9.97 8.95
CA VAL A 169 -1.74 -9.68 10.36
C VAL A 169 -1.08 -10.89 11.03
N ARG A 170 -1.57 -12.10 10.77
CA ARG A 170 -1.00 -13.34 11.32
C ARG A 170 0.43 -13.56 10.81
N THR A 171 0.65 -13.35 9.51
CA THR A 171 1.96 -13.45 8.87
C THR A 171 2.92 -12.39 9.40
N LEU A 172 2.44 -11.17 9.61
CA LEU A 172 3.23 -10.10 10.23
C LEU A 172 3.72 -10.50 11.62
N ARG A 173 2.83 -11.11 12.43
CA ARG A 173 3.15 -11.55 13.79
C ARG A 173 4.12 -12.74 13.82
N SER A 174 3.97 -13.72 12.93
CA SER A 174 4.79 -14.94 12.95
C SER A 174 6.12 -14.80 12.19
N LEU A 175 6.10 -14.17 11.02
CA LEU A 175 7.25 -14.09 10.11
C LEU A 175 7.95 -12.72 10.16
N GLY A 176 7.36 -11.74 10.85
CA GLY A 176 7.85 -10.39 10.92
C GLY A 176 7.59 -9.57 9.66
N SER A 177 7.75 -8.25 9.79
CA SER A 177 7.50 -7.28 8.72
C SER A 177 8.35 -7.53 7.45
N LEU A 178 9.53 -8.10 7.62
CA LEU A 178 10.47 -8.37 6.54
C LEU A 178 9.93 -9.40 5.52
N LYS A 179 9.50 -10.57 6.01
CA LYS A 179 8.96 -11.65 5.17
C LYS A 179 7.59 -11.28 4.60
N LEU A 180 6.77 -10.54 5.37
CA LEU A 180 5.51 -10.01 4.85
C LEU A 180 5.73 -9.07 3.66
N THR A 181 6.72 -8.18 3.75
CA THR A 181 7.05 -7.25 2.66
C THR A 181 7.39 -8.03 1.39
N LEU A 182 8.21 -9.08 1.49
CA LEU A 182 8.53 -9.98 0.37
C LEU A 182 7.28 -10.64 -0.25
N ILE A 183 6.41 -11.23 0.58
CA ILE A 183 5.21 -11.92 0.09
C ILE A 183 4.29 -10.92 -0.64
N THR A 184 4.09 -9.74 -0.05
CA THR A 184 3.23 -8.71 -0.67
C THR A 184 3.84 -8.11 -1.92
N THR A 185 5.16 -7.98 -2.04
CA THR A 185 5.82 -7.51 -3.27
C THR A 185 5.77 -8.56 -4.37
N CYS A 186 6.01 -9.84 -4.07
CA CYS A 186 5.82 -10.93 -5.03
C CYS A 186 4.39 -10.96 -5.56
N ARG A 187 3.39 -10.85 -4.66
CA ARG A 187 1.99 -10.76 -5.08
C ARG A 187 1.74 -9.58 -6.01
N LYS A 188 2.20 -8.37 -5.65
CA LYS A 188 2.04 -7.17 -6.49
C LYS A 188 2.72 -7.34 -7.85
N PHE A 189 3.88 -7.99 -7.88
CA PHE A 189 4.59 -8.29 -9.12
C PHE A 189 3.79 -9.22 -10.03
N ILE A 190 3.25 -10.31 -9.48
CA ILE A 190 2.35 -11.22 -10.20
C ILE A 190 1.13 -10.46 -10.73
N THR A 191 0.54 -9.56 -9.94
CA THR A 191 -0.59 -8.72 -10.39
C THR A 191 -0.21 -7.81 -11.56
N ILE A 192 0.99 -7.23 -11.55
CA ILE A 192 1.49 -6.41 -12.66
C ILE A 192 1.67 -7.26 -13.92
N LEU A 193 2.30 -8.44 -13.81
CA LEU A 193 2.46 -9.37 -14.93
C LEU A 193 1.12 -9.83 -15.51
N MET A 194 0.18 -10.23 -14.65
CA MET A 194 -1.17 -10.64 -15.05
C MET A 194 -1.90 -9.51 -15.75
N SER A 195 -1.81 -8.28 -15.22
CA SER A 195 -2.39 -7.10 -15.88
C SER A 195 -1.79 -6.90 -17.27
N LEU A 196 -0.48 -7.06 -17.44
CA LEU A 196 0.20 -6.91 -18.73
C LEU A 196 -0.22 -7.97 -19.74
N MET A 197 -0.41 -9.21 -19.30
CA MET A 197 -0.92 -10.30 -20.14
C MET A 197 -2.36 -10.04 -20.60
N VAL A 198 -3.23 -9.57 -19.69
CA VAL A 198 -4.64 -9.30 -19.97
C VAL A 198 -4.80 -8.12 -20.93
N TYR A 199 -4.05 -7.03 -20.75
CA TYR A 199 -4.15 -5.84 -21.61
C TYR A 199 -3.30 -5.92 -22.90
N LYS A 200 -2.60 -7.04 -23.15
CA LYS A 200 -1.76 -7.30 -24.35
C LYS A 200 -0.79 -6.16 -24.70
N HIS A 201 -0.33 -5.39 -23.72
CA HIS A 201 0.62 -4.31 -23.96
C HIS A 201 2.02 -4.88 -24.19
N LYS A 202 2.62 -4.59 -25.35
CA LYS A 202 4.02 -4.91 -25.62
C LYS A 202 4.91 -4.07 -24.69
N LEU A 203 5.56 -4.74 -23.75
CA LEU A 203 6.51 -4.10 -22.84
C LEU A 203 7.78 -3.73 -23.58
N LEU A 204 8.25 -2.49 -23.38
CA LEU A 204 9.57 -2.10 -23.85
C LEU A 204 10.67 -2.75 -22.99
N PHE A 205 11.85 -2.92 -23.57
CA PHE A 205 13.03 -3.44 -22.85
C PHE A 205 13.32 -2.68 -21.54
N ILE A 206 13.12 -1.36 -21.53
CA ILE A 206 13.33 -0.52 -20.34
C ILE A 206 12.35 -0.84 -19.20
N GLN A 207 11.13 -1.31 -19.52
CA GLN A 207 10.13 -1.71 -18.52
C GLN A 207 10.50 -3.05 -17.90
N TRP A 208 11.06 -3.96 -18.69
CA TRP A 208 11.65 -5.21 -18.19
C TRP A 208 12.83 -4.95 -17.26
N LEU A 209 13.73 -4.04 -17.64
CA LEU A 209 14.85 -3.64 -16.78
C LEU A 209 14.37 -3.07 -15.44
N SER A 210 13.36 -2.20 -15.48
CA SER A 210 12.73 -1.61 -14.30
C SER A 210 12.09 -2.68 -13.39
N ILE A 211 11.51 -3.71 -13.97
CA ILE A 211 10.96 -4.86 -13.23
C ILE A 211 12.09 -5.63 -12.52
N CYS A 212 13.17 -5.93 -13.23
CA CYS A 212 14.31 -6.65 -12.66
C CYS A 212 14.93 -5.89 -11.50
N ILE A 213 15.15 -4.58 -11.64
CA ILE A 213 15.72 -3.72 -10.59
C ILE A 213 14.81 -3.72 -9.34
N LEU A 214 13.50 -3.59 -9.51
CA LEU A 214 12.53 -3.68 -8.39
C LEU A 214 12.62 -5.02 -7.66
N LEU A 215 12.68 -6.11 -8.40
CA LEU A 215 12.69 -7.46 -7.85
C LEU A 215 14.02 -7.74 -7.10
N SER A 216 15.15 -7.36 -7.70
CA SER A 216 16.46 -7.44 -7.04
C SER A 216 16.52 -6.60 -5.76
N THR A 217 16.05 -5.36 -5.80
CA THR A 217 16.09 -4.45 -4.64
C THR A 217 15.24 -4.97 -3.48
N THR A 218 14.06 -5.52 -3.78
CA THR A 218 13.15 -6.07 -2.77
C THR A 218 13.66 -7.38 -2.16
N LEU A 219 14.40 -8.20 -2.91
CA LEU A 219 15.06 -9.42 -2.40
C LEU A 219 16.31 -9.12 -1.57
N VAL A 220 17.09 -8.10 -1.94
CA VAL A 220 18.36 -7.76 -1.25
C VAL A 220 18.11 -7.21 0.15
N LYS A 221 17.12 -6.32 0.32
CA LYS A 221 16.77 -5.71 1.63
C LYS A 221 16.62 -6.74 2.78
N PRO A 222 15.84 -7.83 2.62
CA PRO A 222 15.72 -8.87 3.64
C PRO A 222 17.02 -9.61 3.95
N VAL A 223 17.78 -9.97 2.93
CA VAL A 223 19.04 -10.70 3.07
C VAL A 223 20.05 -9.84 3.85
N VAL A 224 20.20 -8.57 3.48
CA VAL A 224 21.10 -7.63 4.17
C VAL A 224 20.70 -7.42 5.63
N LYS A 225 19.40 -7.31 5.93
CA LYS A 225 18.93 -7.18 7.32
C LYS A 225 19.24 -8.45 8.14
N ASN A 226 19.04 -9.63 7.57
CA ASN A 226 19.34 -10.90 8.23
C ASN A 226 20.86 -11.06 8.50
N LEU A 227 21.71 -10.72 7.52
CA LEU A 227 23.17 -10.76 7.65
C LEU A 227 23.66 -9.80 8.74
N LYS A 228 23.13 -8.58 8.80
CA LYS A 228 23.48 -7.62 9.87
C LYS A 228 23.04 -8.07 11.25
N THR A 229 21.88 -8.72 11.35
CA THR A 229 21.37 -9.24 12.62
C THR A 229 22.26 -10.38 13.12
N LYS A 230 22.68 -11.30 12.22
CA LYS A 230 23.60 -12.40 12.51
C LYS A 230 25.01 -11.91 12.91
N ASN A 231 25.55 -10.89 12.22
CA ASN A 231 26.84 -10.30 12.59
C ASN A 231 26.79 -9.56 13.94
N LYS A 232 25.64 -8.96 14.29
CA LYS A 232 25.46 -8.29 15.58
C LYS A 232 25.30 -9.27 16.75
N SER A 233 24.73 -10.45 16.52
CA SER A 233 24.74 -11.53 17.53
C SER A 233 26.14 -12.11 17.70
N LEU A 234 26.90 -12.33 16.63
CA LEU A 234 28.28 -12.86 16.71
C LEU A 234 29.23 -11.93 17.48
N LYS A 235 29.16 -10.61 17.26
CA LYS A 235 29.93 -9.61 18.02
C LYS A 235 29.53 -9.44 19.49
N ARG A 236 28.43 -10.06 19.94
CA ARG A 236 28.00 -10.05 21.35
C ARG A 236 28.54 -11.23 22.15
N PHE A 237 29.11 -12.23 21.46
CA PHE A 237 29.73 -13.42 22.06
C PHE A 237 31.25 -13.44 21.91
N SER A 238 31.84 -12.38 21.36
CA SER A 238 33.28 -12.10 21.28
C SER A 238 33.62 -10.92 22.17
#